data_AF-A0A672USV1-F1
#
_entry.id   AF-A0A672USV1-F1
#
_cell.length_a   1.000
_cell.length_b   1.000
_cell.length_c   1.000
_cell.angle_alpha   90.00
_cell.angle_beta   90.00
_cell.angle_gamma   90.00
#
_symmetry.space_group_name_H-M   'P 1'
#
loop_
_entity.id
_entity.type
_entity.pdbx_description
1 polymer ?
#
loop_
_entity_poly.entity_id
_entity_poly.type
_entity_poly.pdbx_seq_one_letter_code
_entity_poly.pdbx_strand_id
1 'polypeptide(L)'
;MAESGPRSEGSDEERLPTLASLLQISPSPPCDLGRRRSSPSASKARGAAEVVVVVSSGSDEEEVVPLPERIKRRMEAGNAGFEVSCGSQRSTQDAETPSLCPLPASQSDSTDQPNMPLLSEASPEISPLPKKLNRSQKDRETMCKSWQRRKEREALKRQKEEEKERKRALAKVLKAQRPGECQKYITVVLDPVLLQVEGGEQVLSALQAANYSCLVEDQAVPCSITWRRKAVSFQMGEGDEWTEEPNVLVLLRLEEFLSMAHNYKQEAQGCTEGQKETLQTYVARVMEKMPGKILALAVAEVENYFRLQSKKRQRQAAANGSRDEEQGRRKKKAVKDSGLEITRMDVEEALVDLQLCKQVQVSFFESWEELGEYATMFTKSVAEAPFKRERENTGFSFYLEKAWCGGVKVDRSGKGLLEVWKRQLQQFNRVSLEMAEAIVSAYPSPQLLSQAYIRCSSEQERENMLANIPVRRGDGVTATSRRIGPELSRRVYLQMTSHDPDLYLDITG
;
A
#
# COMPACT_ATOMS: atom_id res chain seq x y z
N MET A 1 25.67 54.91 -2.90
CA MET A 1 24.48 54.71 -2.05
C MET A 1 23.56 53.75 -2.77
N ALA A 2 22.95 52.84 -2.02
CA ALA A 2 22.44 51.54 -2.42
C ALA A 2 21.44 51.52 -3.60
N GLU A 3 21.67 50.61 -4.55
CA GLU A 3 20.62 49.98 -5.37
C GLU A 3 20.33 48.60 -4.78
N SER A 4 19.08 48.37 -4.38
CA SER A 4 18.58 47.12 -3.84
C SER A 4 17.82 46.35 -4.93
N GLY A 5 18.42 45.26 -5.42
CA GLY A 5 17.79 44.31 -6.34
C GLY A 5 16.82 43.35 -5.63
N PRO A 6 15.95 42.64 -6.39
CA PRO A 6 14.87 41.84 -5.84
C PRO A 6 15.39 40.53 -5.24
N ARG A 7 14.85 40.19 -4.06
CA ARG A 7 15.04 38.88 -3.41
C ARG A 7 14.21 37.84 -4.18
N SER A 8 14.89 36.88 -4.79
CA SER A 8 14.30 35.65 -5.30
C SER A 8 14.16 34.67 -4.13
N GLU A 9 12.95 34.46 -3.63
CA GLU A 9 12.64 33.34 -2.75
C GLU A 9 12.65 32.06 -3.60
N GLY A 10 13.75 31.30 -3.49
CA GLY A 10 13.84 29.96 -4.04
C GLY A 10 13.05 29.01 -3.14
N SER A 11 11.97 28.45 -3.66
CA SER A 11 11.31 27.29 -3.08
C SER A 11 12.23 26.08 -3.24
N ASP A 12 12.68 25.53 -2.11
CA ASP A 12 13.34 24.23 -2.03
C ASP A 12 12.34 23.15 -2.48
N GLU A 13 12.36 22.81 -3.76
CA GLU A 13 11.80 21.55 -4.23
C GLU A 13 12.77 20.42 -3.87
N GLU A 14 12.46 19.72 -2.77
CA GLU A 14 12.93 18.35 -2.57
C GLU A 14 12.55 17.54 -3.81
N ARG A 15 13.54 17.23 -4.65
CA ARG A 15 13.42 16.30 -5.77
C ARG A 15 13.20 14.89 -5.20
N LEU A 16 11.95 14.58 -4.89
CA LEU A 16 11.49 13.23 -4.63
C LEU A 16 11.80 12.35 -5.86
N PRO A 17 12.34 11.14 -5.70
CA PRO A 17 12.41 10.20 -6.81
C PRO A 17 10.99 9.81 -7.22
N THR A 18 10.72 9.81 -8.53
CA THR A 18 9.45 9.39 -9.10
C THR A 18 9.17 7.94 -8.65
N LEU A 19 8.15 7.75 -7.82
CA LEU A 19 7.70 6.43 -7.31
C LEU A 19 7.44 5.39 -8.43
N ALA A 20 7.33 5.83 -9.68
CA ALA A 20 7.16 5.00 -10.86
C ALA A 20 8.27 3.93 -11.04
N SER A 21 9.51 4.19 -10.63
CA SER A 21 10.62 3.25 -10.81
C SER A 21 10.52 2.02 -9.91
N LEU A 22 9.88 2.13 -8.74
CA LEU A 22 9.76 1.07 -7.74
C LEU A 22 8.51 0.18 -7.95
N LEU A 23 7.63 0.56 -8.87
CA LEU A 23 6.35 -0.11 -9.15
C LEU A 23 6.35 -0.92 -10.45
N GLN A 24 7.49 -1.08 -11.13
CA GLN A 24 7.53 -1.85 -12.37
C GLN A 24 7.21 -3.34 -12.13
N ILE A 25 6.14 -3.79 -12.78
CA ILE A 25 5.67 -5.17 -12.81
C ILE A 25 6.42 -5.90 -13.94
N SER A 26 7.17 -6.94 -13.62
CA SER A 26 7.74 -7.85 -14.62
C SER A 26 6.63 -8.72 -15.24
N PRO A 27 6.63 -8.97 -16.57
CA PRO A 27 5.65 -9.82 -17.22
C PRO A 27 5.88 -11.31 -16.88
N SER A 28 4.80 -12.02 -16.55
CA SER A 28 4.81 -13.45 -16.25
C SER A 28 5.02 -14.31 -17.52
N PRO A 29 5.80 -15.42 -17.46
CA PRO A 29 5.88 -16.37 -18.57
C PRO A 29 4.63 -17.26 -18.65
N PRO A 30 4.30 -17.80 -19.85
CA PRO A 30 3.06 -18.54 -20.09
C PRO A 30 3.05 -19.92 -19.41
N CYS A 31 1.88 -20.25 -18.86
CA CYS A 31 1.57 -21.51 -18.19
C CYS A 31 1.72 -22.71 -19.13
N ASP A 32 2.56 -23.69 -18.77
CA ASP A 32 2.63 -24.97 -19.47
C ASP A 32 1.82 -26.04 -18.72
N LEU A 33 0.86 -26.62 -19.44
CA LEU A 33 -0.03 -27.68 -18.99
C LEU A 33 0.69 -29.04 -19.13
N GLY A 34 1.00 -29.69 -18.01
CA GLY A 34 1.82 -30.91 -18.07
C GLY A 34 1.69 -31.90 -16.91
N ARG A 35 0.59 -32.64 -16.90
CA ARG A 35 0.51 -34.10 -16.60
C ARG A 35 0.92 -34.65 -15.22
N ARG A 36 -0.10 -35.18 -14.54
CA ARG A 36 -0.04 -36.17 -13.44
C ARG A 36 1.02 -37.26 -13.66
N ARG A 37 1.79 -37.57 -12.61
CA ARG A 37 2.19 -38.96 -12.31
C ARG A 37 2.29 -39.21 -10.80
N SER A 38 1.93 -40.45 -10.48
CA SER A 38 1.63 -41.06 -9.20
C SER A 38 2.82 -41.28 -8.27
N SER A 39 2.54 -41.18 -6.97
CA SER A 39 3.33 -41.67 -5.83
C SER A 39 3.68 -43.17 -5.90
N PRO A 40 4.67 -43.60 -5.10
CA PRO A 40 4.45 -44.76 -4.25
C PRO A 40 4.76 -44.52 -2.77
N SER A 41 4.14 -45.39 -1.97
CA SER A 41 3.99 -45.46 -0.53
C SER A 41 5.17 -46.09 0.23
N ALA A 42 5.37 -45.67 1.50
CA ALA A 42 5.71 -46.46 2.70
C ALA A 42 6.13 -45.46 3.80
N SER A 43 5.93 -45.60 5.10
CA SER A 43 5.36 -46.62 5.99
C SER A 43 5.04 -45.93 7.33
N LYS A 44 4.11 -46.52 8.09
CA LYS A 44 3.66 -46.06 9.41
C LYS A 44 4.76 -46.23 10.48
N ALA A 45 4.90 -45.23 11.35
CA ALA A 45 5.26 -45.44 12.75
C ALA A 45 4.36 -44.57 13.63
N ARG A 46 3.83 -45.20 14.68
CA ARG A 46 2.75 -44.75 15.56
C ARG A 46 3.40 -44.43 16.91
N GLY A 47 3.26 -43.20 17.40
CA GLY A 47 3.68 -42.80 18.74
C GLY A 47 2.65 -41.82 19.30
N ALA A 48 2.01 -42.20 20.39
CA ALA A 48 1.01 -41.40 21.09
C ALA A 48 1.68 -40.60 22.21
N ALA A 49 1.34 -39.33 22.33
CA ALA A 49 1.48 -38.50 23.54
C ALA A 49 0.47 -37.35 23.39
N GLU A 50 -0.66 -37.46 24.09
CA GLU A 50 -0.97 -36.76 25.34
C GLU A 50 -1.36 -35.29 25.10
N VAL A 51 -2.67 -35.08 25.15
CA VAL A 51 -3.36 -33.82 24.94
C VAL A 51 -3.35 -33.05 26.26
N VAL A 52 -2.63 -31.93 26.32
CA VAL A 52 -2.80 -30.93 27.37
C VAL A 52 -3.59 -29.76 26.79
N VAL A 53 -4.83 -29.62 27.26
CA VAL A 53 -5.71 -28.49 26.97
C VAL A 53 -5.24 -27.31 27.83
N VAL A 54 -4.63 -26.30 27.20
CA VAL A 54 -4.45 -24.99 27.83
C VAL A 54 -5.53 -24.05 27.32
N VAL A 55 -6.47 -23.74 28.20
CA VAL A 55 -7.43 -22.65 28.04
C VAL A 55 -6.67 -21.36 28.30
N SER A 56 -6.49 -20.52 27.28
CA SER A 56 -6.01 -19.14 27.48
C SER A 56 -7.10 -18.15 27.07
N SER A 57 -7.36 -17.30 28.05
CA SER A 57 -8.38 -16.27 28.14
C SER A 57 -8.32 -15.28 26.97
N GLY A 58 -9.51 -14.87 26.51
CA GLY A 58 -9.68 -13.91 25.43
C GLY A 58 -9.08 -12.56 25.79
N SER A 59 -8.09 -12.15 25.00
CA SER A 59 -7.75 -10.75 24.81
C SER A 59 -8.62 -10.20 23.69
N ASP A 60 -9.25 -9.05 23.94
CA ASP A 60 -10.01 -8.28 22.96
C ASP A 60 -9.06 -7.79 21.85
N GLU A 61 -8.84 -8.64 20.85
CA GLU A 61 -8.20 -8.27 19.60
C GLU A 61 -9.25 -7.56 18.74
N GLU A 62 -9.12 -6.24 18.59
CA GLU A 62 -9.90 -5.48 17.61
C GLU A 62 -9.85 -6.19 16.25
N GLU A 63 -11.03 -6.47 15.68
CA GLU A 63 -11.18 -7.13 14.39
C GLU A 63 -10.53 -6.27 13.29
N VAL A 64 -9.28 -6.56 12.95
CA VAL A 64 -8.56 -5.89 11.86
C VAL A 64 -9.10 -6.42 10.53
N VAL A 65 -10.23 -5.88 10.10
CA VAL A 65 -10.82 -6.10 8.78
C VAL A 65 -9.96 -5.37 7.73
N PRO A 66 -9.67 -5.94 6.54
CA PRO A 66 -9.02 -5.22 5.45
C PRO A 66 -9.77 -3.91 5.11
N LEU A 67 -9.05 -2.85 4.75
CA LEU A 67 -9.67 -1.56 4.40
C LEU A 67 -10.73 -1.68 3.27
N PRO A 68 -10.53 -2.47 2.20
CA PRO A 68 -11.57 -2.70 1.19
C PRO A 68 -12.85 -3.30 1.76
N GLU A 69 -12.72 -4.27 2.68
CA GLU A 69 -13.86 -4.87 3.35
C GLU A 69 -14.56 -3.89 4.30
N ARG A 70 -13.81 -3.00 4.98
CA ARG A 70 -14.40 -1.93 5.81
C ARG A 70 -15.19 -0.93 4.97
N ILE A 71 -14.65 -0.55 3.80
CA ILE A 71 -15.32 0.36 2.86
C ILE A 71 -16.59 -0.31 2.33
N LYS A 72 -16.49 -1.57 1.88
CA LYS A 72 -17.62 -2.36 1.40
C LYS A 72 -18.73 -2.54 2.44
N ARG A 73 -18.39 -2.93 3.68
CA ARG A 73 -19.36 -3.04 4.79
C ARG A 73 -20.04 -1.71 5.11
N ARG A 74 -19.33 -0.58 4.96
CA ARG A 74 -19.87 0.76 5.22
C ARG A 74 -20.79 1.25 4.09
N MET A 75 -20.50 0.91 2.84
CA MET A 75 -21.37 1.18 1.68
C MET A 75 -22.65 0.33 1.72
N GLU A 76 -22.53 -0.96 2.09
CA GLU A 76 -23.67 -1.87 2.23
C GLU A 76 -24.61 -1.46 3.39
N ALA A 77 -24.06 -0.95 4.50
CA ALA A 77 -24.86 -0.45 5.63
C ALA A 77 -25.64 0.83 5.32
N GLY A 78 -25.14 1.68 4.40
CA GLY A 78 -25.82 2.90 3.97
C GLY A 78 -27.06 2.64 3.08
N ASN A 79 -27.13 1.47 2.43
CA ASN A 79 -28.19 1.13 1.49
C ASN A 79 -29.41 0.45 2.15
N ALA A 80 -29.34 0.14 3.45
CA ALA A 80 -30.41 -0.51 4.21
C ALA A 80 -31.28 0.47 5.04
N GLY A 81 -31.02 1.78 4.94
CA GLY A 81 -31.63 2.80 5.78
C GLY A 81 -32.58 3.74 5.04
N PHE A 82 -33.55 3.24 4.27
CA PHE A 82 -34.68 4.05 3.81
C PHE A 82 -35.91 3.19 3.48
N GLU A 83 -36.55 2.64 4.50
CA GLU A 83 -37.97 2.29 4.43
C GLU A 83 -38.74 3.12 5.46
N VAL A 84 -39.55 4.04 4.93
CA VAL A 84 -40.47 4.91 5.67
C VAL A 84 -41.67 4.07 6.10
N SER A 85 -41.82 3.85 7.41
CA SER A 85 -43.03 3.25 8.00
C SER A 85 -43.97 4.37 8.46
N CYS A 86 -45.07 4.55 7.73
CA CYS A 86 -46.24 5.30 8.18
C CYS A 86 -46.99 4.49 9.25
N GLY A 87 -47.00 4.95 10.49
CA GLY A 87 -47.75 4.35 11.59
C GLY A 87 -48.37 5.41 12.49
N SER A 88 -49.68 5.59 12.35
CA SER A 88 -50.52 6.50 13.13
C SER A 88 -50.49 6.15 14.62
N GLN A 89 -50.21 7.12 15.48
CA GLN A 89 -50.27 6.98 16.94
C GLN A 89 -51.72 7.02 17.42
N ARG A 90 -52.11 6.05 18.28
CA ARG A 90 -53.05 6.31 19.37
C ARG A 90 -52.56 5.60 20.64
N SER A 91 -52.50 6.42 21.68
CA SER A 91 -52.07 6.25 23.07
C SER A 91 -52.72 5.12 23.87
N THR A 92 -51.97 4.52 24.81
CA THR A 92 -52.11 4.52 26.31
C THR A 92 -51.24 3.39 26.90
N GLN A 93 -50.23 3.66 27.76
CA GLN A 93 -50.22 3.53 29.25
C GLN A 93 -50.74 2.16 29.74
N ASP A 94 -50.12 1.35 30.62
CA ASP A 94 -49.01 1.49 31.58
C ASP A 94 -48.50 0.08 32.02
N ALA A 95 -47.25 0.06 32.52
CA ALA A 95 -46.67 -0.71 33.64
C ALA A 95 -46.68 -2.27 33.72
N GLU A 96 -45.45 -2.78 33.69
CA GLU A 96 -44.80 -3.74 34.63
C GLU A 96 -45.12 -5.27 34.65
N THR A 97 -44.05 -6.01 34.28
CA THR A 97 -43.53 -7.36 34.61
C THR A 97 -43.73 -7.90 36.04
N PRO A 98 -43.32 -9.16 36.41
CA PRO A 98 -42.81 -10.32 35.64
C PRO A 98 -43.30 -11.74 36.07
N SER A 99 -42.82 -12.75 35.31
CA SER A 99 -42.28 -14.05 35.79
C SER A 99 -43.04 -15.36 35.53
N LEU A 100 -42.36 -16.22 34.74
CA LEU A 100 -42.14 -17.67 34.82
C LEU A 100 -43.21 -18.59 35.42
N CYS A 101 -43.69 -19.54 34.60
CA CYS A 101 -44.28 -20.81 35.04
C CYS A 101 -43.67 -21.99 34.27
N PRO A 102 -43.38 -23.13 34.94
CA PRO A 102 -43.20 -24.42 34.29
C PRO A 102 -44.35 -25.40 34.62
N LEU A 103 -44.72 -26.18 33.59
CA LEU A 103 -45.28 -27.56 33.53
C LEU A 103 -46.37 -28.02 34.50
N PRO A 104 -47.31 -28.87 34.00
CA PRO A 104 -47.70 -30.03 34.77
C PRO A 104 -47.66 -31.35 33.99
N ALA A 105 -47.21 -32.39 34.68
CA ALA A 105 -47.48 -33.79 34.38
C ALA A 105 -48.81 -34.18 35.06
N SER A 106 -49.65 -34.96 34.38
CA SER A 106 -50.88 -35.51 34.96
C SER A 106 -50.84 -37.03 34.82
N GLN A 107 -50.75 -37.71 35.96
CA GLN A 107 -51.15 -39.10 36.13
C GLN A 107 -52.61 -39.11 36.56
N SER A 108 -53.38 -39.97 35.92
CA SER A 108 -54.77 -40.29 36.22
C SER A 108 -54.83 -41.55 37.07
N ASP A 109 -55.63 -41.53 38.13
CA ASP A 109 -56.28 -42.73 38.65
C ASP A 109 -57.65 -42.36 39.21
N SER A 110 -58.64 -43.19 38.90
CA SER A 110 -60.07 -43.04 39.22
C SER A 110 -60.56 -44.22 40.04
N THR A 111 -61.57 -44.02 40.90
CA THR A 111 -62.21 -45.09 41.69
C THR A 111 -63.72 -45.18 41.40
N ASP A 112 -64.13 -46.33 40.84
CA ASP A 112 -65.31 -47.20 41.11
C ASP A 112 -66.66 -46.62 41.61
N GLN A 113 -67.77 -46.75 40.85
CA GLN A 113 -68.79 -47.87 40.76
C GLN A 113 -69.98 -47.70 41.75
N PRO A 114 -71.14 -48.43 41.67
CA PRO A 114 -71.57 -49.61 40.84
C PRO A 114 -72.99 -49.43 40.18
N ASN A 115 -73.67 -50.34 39.44
CA ASN A 115 -73.94 -51.79 39.60
C ASN A 115 -74.61 -52.41 38.32
N MET A 116 -74.50 -53.75 38.17
CA MET A 116 -74.89 -54.73 37.09
C MET A 116 -76.41 -54.97 36.81
N PRO A 117 -76.92 -55.91 35.93
CA PRO A 117 -76.27 -56.96 35.07
C PRO A 117 -76.89 -57.35 33.66
N LEU A 118 -76.17 -58.25 32.94
CA LEU A 118 -76.58 -59.49 32.18
C LEU A 118 -76.59 -59.60 30.61
N LEU A 119 -75.80 -60.59 30.14
CA LEU A 119 -75.90 -61.55 28.99
C LEU A 119 -75.32 -61.29 27.57
N SER A 120 -74.40 -62.22 27.18
CA SER A 120 -74.35 -63.07 25.96
C SER A 120 -73.07 -63.09 25.07
N GLU A 121 -72.43 -64.27 25.11
CA GLU A 121 -71.80 -65.12 24.05
C GLU A 121 -70.53 -64.75 23.22
N ALA A 122 -69.48 -65.57 23.46
CA ALA A 122 -68.70 -66.44 22.53
C ALA A 122 -67.56 -65.94 21.58
N SER A 123 -66.30 -66.17 22.02
CA SER A 123 -65.16 -66.94 21.39
C SER A 123 -64.57 -66.63 19.97
N PRO A 124 -63.42 -67.21 19.49
CA PRO A 124 -62.06 -66.64 19.61
C PRO A 124 -61.16 -66.69 18.31
N GLU A 125 -59.89 -66.27 18.46
CA GLU A 125 -58.66 -66.61 17.67
C GLU A 125 -58.49 -66.18 16.19
N ILE A 126 -57.28 -65.68 15.86
CA ILE A 126 -56.32 -66.13 14.81
C ILE A 126 -55.23 -65.05 14.61
N SER A 127 -53.96 -65.42 14.82
CA SER A 127 -52.77 -64.67 14.37
C SER A 127 -52.49 -64.95 12.89
N PRO A 128 -51.88 -64.05 12.08
CA PRO A 128 -50.43 -64.22 11.80
C PRO A 128 -49.62 -62.94 11.46
N LEU A 129 -48.29 -63.02 11.64
CA LEU A 129 -47.25 -62.08 11.13
C LEU A 129 -47.15 -62.12 9.57
N PRO A 130 -46.56 -61.13 8.82
CA PRO A 130 -45.24 -60.50 9.07
C PRO A 130 -45.06 -59.01 8.65
N LYS A 131 -44.64 -58.12 9.58
CA LYS A 131 -44.31 -56.69 9.33
C LYS A 131 -42.82 -56.31 9.53
N LYS A 132 -41.91 -57.28 9.67
CA LYS A 132 -40.57 -57.05 10.26
C LYS A 132 -39.46 -56.59 9.29
N LEU A 133 -39.59 -56.73 7.97
CA LEU A 133 -38.50 -56.37 7.05
C LEU A 133 -38.46 -54.85 6.72
N ASN A 134 -39.60 -54.21 6.50
CA ASN A 134 -39.69 -52.80 6.08
C ASN A 134 -39.34 -51.78 7.18
N ARG A 135 -39.47 -52.16 8.46
CA ARG A 135 -39.15 -51.27 9.60
C ARG A 135 -37.64 -51.14 9.81
N SER A 136 -36.89 -52.24 9.61
CA SER A 136 -35.43 -52.30 9.73
C SER A 136 -34.68 -51.48 8.65
N GLN A 137 -35.24 -51.41 7.43
CA GLN A 137 -34.65 -50.64 6.33
C GLN A 137 -34.78 -49.12 6.56
N LYS A 138 -35.94 -48.66 7.04
CA LYS A 138 -36.19 -47.24 7.37
C LYS A 138 -35.30 -46.73 8.51
N ASP A 139 -35.02 -47.57 9.51
CA ASP A 139 -34.14 -47.24 10.63
C ASP A 139 -32.67 -47.16 10.18
N ARG A 140 -32.24 -48.01 9.25
CA ARG A 140 -30.90 -47.93 8.63
C ARG A 140 -30.72 -46.67 7.79
N GLU A 141 -31.73 -46.28 7.02
CA GLU A 141 -31.70 -45.06 6.22
C GLU A 141 -31.66 -43.79 7.08
N THR A 142 -32.39 -43.75 8.19
CA THR A 142 -32.37 -42.60 9.12
C THR A 142 -31.04 -42.49 9.86
N MET A 143 -30.44 -43.61 10.27
CA MET A 143 -29.09 -43.64 10.84
C MET A 143 -28.01 -43.21 9.84
N CYS A 144 -28.12 -43.62 8.57
CA CYS A 144 -27.21 -43.18 7.52
C CYS A 144 -27.33 -41.66 7.27
N LYS A 145 -28.56 -41.14 7.20
CA LYS A 145 -28.83 -39.70 7.06
C LYS A 145 -28.36 -38.89 8.27
N SER A 146 -28.48 -39.40 9.50
CA SER A 146 -27.99 -38.70 10.70
C SER A 146 -26.45 -38.68 10.75
N TRP A 147 -25.80 -39.78 10.36
CA TRP A 147 -24.35 -39.86 10.25
C TRP A 147 -23.79 -38.94 9.17
N GLN A 148 -24.45 -38.85 8.01
CA GLN A 148 -24.12 -37.88 6.96
C GLN A 148 -24.24 -36.43 7.45
N ARG A 149 -25.36 -36.07 8.11
CA ARG A 149 -25.55 -34.73 8.69
C ARG A 149 -24.50 -34.38 9.75
N ARG A 150 -24.06 -35.36 10.54
CA ARG A 150 -22.98 -35.15 11.53
C ARG A 150 -21.64 -34.89 10.84
N LYS A 151 -21.31 -35.68 9.83
CA LYS A 151 -20.09 -35.52 9.02
C LYS A 151 -20.05 -34.16 8.30
N GLU A 152 -21.17 -33.73 7.73
CA GLU A 152 -21.31 -32.41 7.10
C GLU A 152 -21.14 -31.26 8.11
N ARG A 153 -21.74 -31.37 9.31
CA ARG A 153 -21.58 -30.36 10.37
C ARG A 153 -20.14 -30.29 10.89
N GLU A 154 -19.47 -31.42 11.03
CA GLU A 154 -18.06 -31.47 11.43
C GLU A 154 -17.15 -30.90 10.34
N ALA A 155 -17.42 -31.21 9.06
CA ALA A 155 -16.70 -30.62 7.93
C ALA A 155 -16.90 -29.10 7.85
N LEU A 156 -18.12 -28.60 8.06
CA LEU A 156 -18.42 -27.16 8.07
C LEU A 156 -17.73 -26.44 9.24
N LYS A 157 -17.70 -27.05 10.43
CA LYS A 157 -16.96 -26.51 11.58
C LYS A 157 -15.47 -26.42 11.30
N ARG A 158 -14.89 -27.47 10.74
CA ARG A 158 -13.48 -27.50 10.34
C ARG A 158 -13.17 -26.44 9.28
N GLN A 159 -14.01 -26.28 8.27
CA GLN A 159 -13.85 -25.21 7.27
C GLN A 159 -13.91 -23.81 7.91
N LYS A 160 -14.84 -23.57 8.83
CA LYS A 160 -14.94 -22.28 9.54
C LYS A 160 -13.71 -22.00 10.41
N GLU A 161 -13.17 -23.03 11.05
CA GLU A 161 -11.96 -22.92 11.87
C GLU A 161 -10.73 -22.65 10.99
N GLU A 162 -10.57 -23.38 9.89
CA GLU A 162 -9.52 -23.15 8.89
C GLU A 162 -9.64 -21.74 8.27
N GLU A 163 -10.85 -21.26 7.95
CA GLU A 163 -11.07 -19.90 7.46
C GLU A 163 -10.74 -18.84 8.50
N LYS A 164 -11.12 -19.05 9.77
CA LYS A 164 -10.80 -18.14 10.88
C LYS A 164 -9.30 -18.07 11.12
N GLU A 165 -8.61 -19.20 11.05
CA GLU A 165 -7.16 -19.29 11.15
C GLU A 165 -6.49 -18.56 9.97
N ARG A 166 -6.94 -18.79 8.74
CA ARG A 166 -6.46 -18.05 7.55
C ARG A 166 -6.66 -16.54 7.70
N LYS A 167 -7.82 -16.07 8.15
CA LYS A 167 -8.08 -14.65 8.39
C LYS A 167 -7.15 -14.05 9.45
N ARG A 168 -6.94 -14.76 10.56
CA ARG A 168 -5.99 -14.36 11.62
C ARG A 168 -4.56 -14.29 11.10
N ALA A 169 -4.16 -15.27 10.29
CA ALA A 169 -2.84 -15.31 9.67
C ALA A 169 -2.63 -14.10 8.75
N LEU A 170 -3.58 -13.84 7.84
CA LEU A 170 -3.54 -12.68 6.94
C LEU A 170 -3.50 -11.35 7.70
N ALA A 171 -4.31 -11.19 8.75
CA ALA A 171 -4.30 -9.98 9.57
C ALA A 171 -2.93 -9.72 10.23
N LYS A 172 -2.23 -10.77 10.66
CA LYS A 172 -0.86 -10.67 11.21
C LYS A 172 0.15 -10.26 10.15
N VAL A 173 0.11 -10.85 8.94
CA VAL A 173 0.96 -10.44 7.81
C VAL A 173 0.73 -8.97 7.47
N LEU A 174 -0.52 -8.55 7.33
CA LEU A 174 -0.87 -7.16 7.02
C LEU A 174 -0.47 -6.19 8.13
N LYS A 175 -0.49 -6.61 9.40
CA LYS A 175 0.02 -5.82 10.53
C LYS A 175 1.54 -5.66 10.46
N ALA A 176 2.26 -6.73 10.14
CA ALA A 176 3.71 -6.71 9.98
C ALA A 176 4.17 -5.78 8.84
N GLN A 177 3.36 -5.57 7.80
CA GLN A 177 3.70 -4.68 6.69
C GLN A 177 3.48 -3.18 6.98
N ARG A 178 2.83 -2.81 8.10
CA ARG A 178 2.49 -1.41 8.38
C ARG A 178 3.73 -0.55 8.61
N PRO A 179 3.70 0.75 8.23
CA PRO A 179 4.74 1.70 8.61
C PRO A 179 4.98 1.68 10.13
N GLY A 180 6.25 1.61 10.52
CA GLY A 180 6.70 1.48 11.91
C GLY A 180 6.84 0.03 12.42
N GLU A 181 6.06 -0.92 11.90
CA GLU A 181 6.19 -2.35 12.25
C GLU A 181 7.05 -3.11 11.23
N CYS A 182 6.95 -2.76 9.94
CA CYS A 182 7.64 -3.42 8.84
C CYS A 182 9.15 -3.48 8.96
N GLN A 183 9.73 -2.49 9.65
CA GLN A 183 11.16 -2.41 9.91
C GLN A 183 11.71 -3.64 10.64
N LYS A 184 10.96 -4.21 11.59
CA LYS A 184 11.40 -5.37 12.39
C LYS A 184 11.58 -6.64 11.57
N TYR A 185 10.97 -6.67 10.38
CA TYR A 185 10.95 -7.83 9.50
C TYR A 185 11.90 -7.68 8.32
N ILE A 186 12.60 -6.55 8.18
CA ILE A 186 13.57 -6.31 7.11
C ILE A 186 14.98 -6.44 7.64
N THR A 187 15.77 -7.25 6.96
CA THR A 187 17.21 -7.35 7.13
C THR A 187 17.91 -6.83 5.88
N VAL A 188 18.85 -5.91 6.08
CA VAL A 188 19.71 -5.36 5.03
C VAL A 188 20.92 -6.27 4.91
N VAL A 189 21.23 -6.71 3.69
CA VAL A 189 22.39 -7.56 3.39
C VAL A 189 23.38 -6.70 2.60
N LEU A 190 24.56 -6.49 3.18
CA LEU A 190 25.63 -5.67 2.62
C LEU A 190 26.76 -6.57 2.13
N ASP A 191 27.26 -6.30 0.93
CA ASP A 191 28.43 -6.97 0.39
C ASP A 191 29.71 -6.55 1.16
N PRO A 192 30.67 -7.46 1.47
CA PRO A 192 31.85 -7.10 2.24
C PRO A 192 32.76 -6.10 1.52
N VAL A 193 32.76 -6.05 0.19
CA VAL A 193 33.58 -5.09 -0.57
C VAL A 193 33.07 -3.68 -0.36
N LEU A 194 31.78 -3.49 -0.09
CA LEU A 194 31.19 -2.20 0.26
C LEU A 194 31.90 -1.57 1.46
N LEU A 195 32.15 -2.35 2.51
CA LEU A 195 32.77 -1.88 3.76
C LEU A 195 34.26 -1.55 3.59
N GLN A 196 34.87 -1.98 2.48
CA GLN A 196 36.25 -1.65 2.13
C GLN A 196 36.35 -0.36 1.31
N VAL A 197 35.22 0.15 0.80
CA VAL A 197 35.18 1.45 0.11
C VAL A 197 35.19 2.57 1.15
N GLU A 198 35.80 3.70 0.80
CA GLU A 198 35.73 4.93 1.58
C GLU A 198 34.26 5.24 1.91
N GLY A 199 33.95 5.52 3.18
CA GLY A 199 32.57 5.79 3.60
C GLY A 199 31.60 4.61 3.65
N GLY A 200 32.01 3.38 3.29
CA GLY A 200 31.16 2.18 3.40
C GLY A 200 30.70 1.89 4.84
N GLU A 201 31.59 2.09 5.82
CA GLU A 201 31.25 1.98 7.25
C GLU A 201 30.23 3.04 7.70
N GLN A 202 30.20 4.22 7.06
CA GLN A 202 29.23 5.28 7.38
C GLN A 202 27.83 4.88 6.91
N VAL A 203 27.73 4.24 5.74
CA VAL A 203 26.46 3.67 5.24
C VAL A 203 25.94 2.59 6.21
N LEU A 204 26.80 1.67 6.65
CA LEU A 204 26.43 0.66 7.64
C LEU A 204 26.00 1.30 8.97
N SER A 205 26.75 2.30 9.44
CA SER A 205 26.46 3.01 10.69
C SER A 205 25.11 3.74 10.63
N ALA A 206 24.77 4.37 9.49
CA ALA A 206 23.49 5.04 9.29
C ALA A 206 22.31 4.04 9.36
N LEU A 207 22.45 2.88 8.71
CA LEU A 207 21.44 1.81 8.74
C LEU A 207 21.24 1.25 10.15
N GLN A 208 22.32 1.05 10.89
CA GLN A 208 22.28 0.57 12.28
C GLN A 208 21.68 1.63 13.22
N ALA A 209 22.05 2.91 13.07
CA ALA A 209 21.50 4.02 13.84
C ALA A 209 19.98 4.17 13.61
N ALA A 210 19.51 3.82 12.40
CA ALA A 210 18.09 3.75 12.08
C ALA A 210 17.37 2.53 12.66
N ASN A 211 18.04 1.61 13.36
CA ASN A 211 17.54 0.35 13.93
C ASN A 211 17.17 -0.74 12.90
N TYR A 212 17.92 -0.86 11.79
CA TYR A 212 17.78 -1.99 10.88
C TYR A 212 18.73 -3.14 11.24
N SER A 213 18.27 -4.40 11.11
CA SER A 213 19.17 -5.55 11.16
C SER A 213 20.02 -5.57 9.91
N CYS A 214 21.34 -5.60 10.09
CA CYS A 214 22.32 -5.61 9.01
C CYS A 214 23.11 -6.92 9.06
N LEU A 215 23.26 -7.57 7.91
CA LEU A 215 24.09 -8.76 7.71
C LEU A 215 25.14 -8.45 6.65
N VAL A 216 26.33 -9.00 6.83
CA VAL A 216 27.43 -8.89 5.87
C VAL A 216 27.66 -10.26 5.26
N GLU A 217 27.35 -10.40 3.97
CA GLU A 217 27.43 -11.68 3.23
C GLU A 217 27.93 -11.40 1.81
N ASP A 218 28.70 -12.33 1.25
CA ASP A 218 29.18 -12.24 -0.14
C ASP A 218 28.00 -12.18 -1.12
N GLN A 219 27.99 -11.19 -2.01
CA GLN A 219 26.94 -11.03 -3.01
C GLN A 219 27.46 -11.25 -4.43
N ALA A 220 26.55 -11.57 -5.36
CA ALA A 220 26.89 -11.81 -6.76
C ALA A 220 27.56 -10.59 -7.43
N VAL A 221 27.24 -9.39 -6.94
CA VAL A 221 27.76 -8.11 -7.40
C VAL A 221 28.43 -7.40 -6.22
N PRO A 222 29.73 -7.04 -6.32
CA PRO A 222 30.43 -6.29 -5.28
C PRO A 222 29.78 -4.94 -5.01
N CYS A 223 29.96 -4.42 -3.79
CA CYS A 223 29.41 -3.12 -3.36
C CYS A 223 27.88 -3.04 -3.51
N SER A 224 27.18 -4.18 -3.42
CA SER A 224 25.72 -4.23 -3.48
C SER A 224 25.10 -4.27 -2.07
N ILE A 225 23.88 -3.74 -2.00
CA ILE A 225 23.00 -3.79 -0.85
C ILE A 225 21.69 -4.40 -1.33
N THR A 226 21.28 -5.50 -0.68
CA THR A 226 20.00 -6.17 -0.93
C THR A 226 19.21 -6.28 0.36
N TRP A 227 17.95 -6.69 0.27
CA TRP A 227 17.06 -6.82 1.41
C TRP A 227 16.40 -8.19 1.44
N ARG A 228 16.27 -8.72 2.66
CA ARG A 228 15.51 -9.93 2.96
C ARG A 228 14.39 -9.60 3.92
N ARG A 229 13.22 -10.16 3.70
CA ARG A 229 12.07 -10.05 4.59
C ARG A 229 11.84 -11.35 5.33
N LYS A 230 11.77 -11.28 6.65
CA LYS A 230 11.43 -12.43 7.49
C LYS A 230 9.97 -12.81 7.25
N ALA A 231 9.71 -14.06 6.88
CA ALA A 231 8.36 -14.56 6.81
C ALA A 231 7.73 -14.51 8.21
N VAL A 232 6.49 -14.05 8.29
CA VAL A 232 5.70 -14.16 9.52
C VAL A 232 5.24 -15.61 9.61
N SER A 233 6.06 -16.49 10.17
CA SER A 233 5.76 -17.93 10.25
C SER A 233 4.71 -18.23 11.32
N PHE A 234 3.92 -19.28 11.09
CA PHE A 234 2.71 -19.63 11.85
C PHE A 234 2.83 -20.91 12.69
N GLN A 235 4.02 -21.53 12.79
CA GLN A 235 4.22 -22.76 13.56
C GLN A 235 5.34 -22.62 14.61
N MET A 236 5.15 -23.27 15.76
CA MET A 236 6.14 -23.38 16.82
C MET A 236 7.29 -24.28 16.32
N GLY A 237 8.24 -23.63 15.66
CA GLY A 237 9.38 -24.21 14.98
C GLY A 237 9.98 -23.07 14.18
N GLU A 238 11.04 -22.48 14.73
CA GLU A 238 11.75 -21.31 14.25
C GLU A 238 12.42 -21.62 12.89
N GLY A 239 11.61 -21.80 11.86
CA GLY A 239 12.06 -21.78 10.48
C GLY A 239 12.25 -20.32 10.09
N ASP A 240 13.50 -19.89 10.05
CA ASP A 240 13.92 -18.61 9.48
C ASP A 240 13.73 -18.65 7.94
N GLU A 241 12.48 -18.66 7.51
CA GLU A 241 12.15 -18.52 6.10
C GLU A 241 12.24 -17.03 5.74
N TRP A 242 13.23 -16.70 4.91
CA TRP A 242 13.46 -15.35 4.42
C TRP A 242 13.04 -15.27 2.96
N THR A 243 12.34 -14.20 2.59
CA THR A 243 12.02 -13.87 1.20
C THR A 243 12.92 -12.76 0.74
N GLU A 244 13.57 -12.90 -0.42
CA GLU A 244 14.35 -11.81 -0.99
C GLU A 244 13.46 -10.72 -1.59
N GLU A 245 13.82 -9.47 -1.35
CA GLU A 245 13.19 -8.32 -1.99
C GLU A 245 13.73 -8.14 -3.42
N PRO A 246 12.94 -7.56 -4.34
CA PRO A 246 13.35 -7.39 -5.72
C PRO A 246 14.36 -6.24 -5.89
N ASN A 247 14.49 -5.33 -4.94
CA ASN A 247 15.33 -4.14 -5.09
C ASN A 247 16.81 -4.44 -4.78
N VAL A 248 17.72 -3.81 -5.52
CA VAL A 248 19.15 -3.84 -5.26
C VAL A 248 19.76 -2.45 -5.48
N LEU A 249 20.54 -2.00 -4.51
CA LEU A 249 21.29 -0.75 -4.58
C LEU A 249 22.77 -1.10 -4.75
N VAL A 250 23.40 -0.66 -5.84
CA VAL A 250 24.82 -0.90 -6.09
C VAL A 250 25.56 0.43 -6.02
N LEU A 251 26.59 0.47 -5.18
CA LEU A 251 27.47 1.62 -5.05
C LEU A 251 28.63 1.49 -6.02
N LEU A 252 28.81 2.54 -6.82
CA LEU A 252 29.92 2.65 -7.75
C LEU A 252 31.01 3.53 -7.13
N ARG A 253 32.25 3.05 -7.18
CA ARG A 253 33.41 3.87 -6.80
C ARG A 253 33.57 5.02 -7.79
N LEU A 254 34.02 6.16 -7.28
CA LEU A 254 34.16 7.39 -8.07
C LEU A 254 35.10 7.17 -9.28
N GLU A 255 36.23 6.50 -9.09
CA GLU A 255 37.21 6.22 -10.13
C GLU A 255 36.66 5.29 -11.21
N GLU A 256 35.90 4.27 -10.81
CA GLU A 256 35.27 3.31 -11.73
C GLU A 256 34.20 4.00 -12.56
N PHE A 257 33.35 4.81 -11.92
CA PHE A 257 32.32 5.60 -12.58
C PHE A 257 32.92 6.54 -13.64
N LEU A 258 33.92 7.33 -13.26
CA LEU A 258 34.58 8.28 -14.18
C LEU A 258 35.32 7.55 -15.31
N SER A 259 35.94 6.40 -15.02
CA SER A 259 36.56 5.55 -16.03
C SER A 259 35.55 5.03 -17.04
N MET A 260 34.40 4.53 -16.58
CA MET A 260 33.32 4.02 -17.45
C MET A 260 32.73 5.12 -18.34
N ALA A 261 32.50 6.31 -17.79
CA ALA A 261 32.00 7.45 -18.56
C ALA A 261 33.05 7.95 -19.58
N HIS A 262 34.35 7.91 -19.24
CA HIS A 262 35.41 8.23 -20.20
C HIS A 262 35.53 7.17 -21.30
N ASN A 263 35.31 5.89 -20.99
CA ASN A 263 35.31 4.82 -22.00
C ASN A 263 34.15 4.99 -22.98
N TYR A 264 32.97 5.39 -22.49
CA TYR A 264 31.83 5.75 -23.34
C TYR A 264 32.19 6.83 -24.36
N LYS A 265 32.83 7.92 -23.89
CA LYS A 265 33.32 9.00 -24.77
C LYS A 265 34.28 8.48 -25.84
N GLN A 266 35.24 7.63 -25.47
CA GLN A 266 36.19 7.07 -26.43
C GLN A 266 35.53 6.13 -27.45
N GLU A 267 34.53 5.36 -27.03
CA GLU A 267 33.73 4.52 -27.91
C GLU A 267 32.92 5.35 -28.91
N ALA A 268 32.25 6.42 -28.44
CA ALA A 268 31.51 7.34 -29.31
C ALA A 268 32.43 8.05 -30.33
N GLN A 269 33.70 8.25 -29.98
CA GLN A 269 34.71 8.84 -30.86
C GLN A 269 35.41 7.81 -31.78
N GLY A 270 35.02 6.52 -31.73
CA GLY A 270 35.63 5.46 -32.53
C GLY A 270 37.10 5.16 -32.20
N CYS A 271 37.56 5.56 -31.01
CA CYS A 271 38.97 5.51 -30.60
C CYS A 271 39.28 4.35 -29.63
N THR A 272 38.79 3.13 -29.88
CA THR A 272 38.96 2.00 -28.96
C THR A 272 39.99 0.96 -29.43
N GLU A 273 41.12 0.90 -28.73
CA GLU A 273 41.92 -0.32 -28.59
C GLU A 273 41.36 -1.14 -27.40
N GLY A 274 40.49 -2.11 -27.71
CA GLY A 274 39.93 -3.08 -26.75
C GLY A 274 38.53 -2.74 -26.22
N GLN A 275 37.76 -3.77 -25.87
CA GLN A 275 36.48 -3.64 -25.16
C GLN A 275 36.76 -3.18 -23.73
N LYS A 276 36.57 -1.89 -23.45
CA LYS A 276 36.65 -1.35 -22.09
C LYS A 276 35.26 -1.30 -21.50
N GLU A 277 35.19 -1.41 -20.18
CA GLU A 277 33.91 -1.35 -19.48
C GLU A 277 33.33 0.07 -19.53
N THR A 278 32.06 0.14 -19.93
CA THR A 278 31.19 1.33 -19.93
C THR A 278 30.05 1.15 -18.95
N LEU A 279 29.32 2.23 -18.62
CA LEU A 279 28.17 2.13 -17.71
C LEU A 279 27.12 1.14 -18.20
N GLN A 280 26.87 1.09 -19.51
CA GLN A 280 25.90 0.18 -20.10
C GLN A 280 26.31 -1.29 -20.00
N THR A 281 27.58 -1.59 -20.30
CA THR A 281 28.11 -2.96 -20.26
C THR A 281 28.22 -3.45 -18.81
N TYR A 282 28.62 -2.56 -17.89
CA TYR A 282 28.58 -2.82 -16.45
C TYR A 282 27.16 -3.17 -15.98
N VAL A 283 26.17 -2.32 -16.30
CA VAL A 283 24.77 -2.55 -15.90
C VAL A 283 24.22 -3.83 -16.51
N ALA A 284 24.52 -4.13 -17.78
CA ALA A 284 24.11 -5.39 -18.40
C ALA A 284 24.64 -6.60 -17.64
N ARG A 285 25.92 -6.57 -17.23
CA ARG A 285 26.53 -7.65 -16.43
C ARG A 285 25.92 -7.76 -15.02
N VAL A 286 25.61 -6.63 -14.38
CA VAL A 286 24.94 -6.62 -13.07
C VAL A 286 23.54 -7.24 -13.18
N MET A 287 22.77 -6.88 -14.20
CA MET A 287 21.44 -7.43 -14.45
C MET A 287 21.47 -8.91 -14.81
N GLU A 288 22.50 -9.38 -15.53
CA GLU A 288 22.70 -10.80 -15.83
C GLU A 288 22.97 -11.62 -14.54
N LYS A 289 23.78 -11.07 -13.63
CA LYS A 289 24.09 -11.70 -12.34
C LYS A 289 22.92 -11.69 -11.35
N MET A 290 22.01 -10.73 -11.48
CA MET A 290 20.86 -10.56 -10.59
C MET A 290 19.55 -10.47 -11.40
N PRO A 291 19.13 -11.58 -12.04
CA PRO A 291 17.97 -11.58 -12.91
C PRO A 291 16.68 -11.27 -12.11
N GLY A 292 15.83 -10.40 -12.66
CA GLY A 292 14.55 -10.04 -12.07
C GLY A 292 14.62 -9.07 -10.89
N LYS A 293 15.82 -8.55 -10.54
CA LYS A 293 15.98 -7.47 -9.56
C LYS A 293 15.85 -6.09 -10.21
N ILE A 294 15.35 -5.12 -9.43
CA ILE A 294 15.25 -3.71 -9.78
C ILE A 294 16.53 -3.01 -9.29
N LEU A 295 17.36 -2.58 -10.24
CA LEU A 295 18.68 -1.99 -9.97
C LEU A 295 18.59 -0.47 -9.79
N ALA A 296 19.18 0.02 -8.69
CA ALA A 296 19.52 1.42 -8.48
C ALA A 296 21.03 1.57 -8.33
N LEU A 297 21.61 2.61 -8.94
CA LEU A 297 23.04 2.93 -8.84
C LEU A 297 23.24 4.19 -8.01
N ALA A 298 24.28 4.21 -7.19
CA ALA A 298 24.66 5.38 -6.40
C ALA A 298 26.16 5.66 -6.50
N VAL A 299 26.54 6.94 -6.58
CA VAL A 299 27.93 7.40 -6.58
C VAL A 299 28.04 8.61 -5.64
N ALA A 300 29.04 8.61 -4.76
CA ALA A 300 29.35 9.77 -3.92
C ALA A 300 30.47 10.64 -4.52
N GLU A 301 30.48 11.91 -4.18
CA GLU A 301 31.59 12.86 -4.37
C GLU A 301 31.96 13.22 -5.83
N VAL A 302 31.07 12.93 -6.80
CA VAL A 302 31.28 13.31 -8.22
C VAL A 302 31.47 14.82 -8.38
N GLU A 303 30.71 15.62 -7.63
CA GLU A 303 30.85 17.07 -7.67
C GLU A 303 32.16 17.56 -7.06
N ASN A 304 32.71 16.85 -6.07
CA ASN A 304 34.00 17.18 -5.48
C ASN A 304 35.13 16.98 -6.50
N TYR A 305 35.05 15.92 -7.32
CA TYR A 305 35.97 15.72 -8.43
C TYR A 305 35.99 16.90 -9.41
N PHE A 306 34.82 17.33 -9.90
CA PHE A 306 34.74 18.46 -10.85
C PHE A 306 35.17 19.80 -10.21
N ARG A 307 34.87 20.00 -8.92
CA ARG A 307 35.30 21.18 -8.15
C ARG A 307 36.83 21.22 -7.95
N LEU A 308 37.47 20.07 -7.78
CA LEU A 308 38.94 19.99 -7.68
C LEU A 308 39.61 20.20 -9.04
N GLN A 309 39.04 19.64 -10.11
CA GLN A 309 39.53 19.84 -11.48
C GLN A 309 39.46 21.30 -11.91
N SER A 310 38.36 22.01 -11.62
CA SER A 310 38.23 23.43 -11.95
C SER A 310 39.27 24.29 -11.23
N LYS A 311 39.52 24.04 -9.93
CA LYS A 311 40.57 24.71 -9.15
C LYS A 311 41.97 24.41 -9.70
N LYS A 312 42.26 23.17 -10.13
CA LYS A 312 43.54 22.79 -10.75
C LYS A 312 43.75 23.57 -12.06
N ARG A 313 42.72 23.65 -12.93
CA ARG A 313 42.76 24.43 -14.17
C ARG A 313 42.97 25.92 -13.93
N GLN A 314 42.27 26.50 -12.96
CA GLN A 314 42.42 27.93 -12.60
C GLN A 314 43.83 28.24 -12.10
N ARG A 315 44.42 27.37 -11.26
CA ARG A 315 45.81 27.51 -10.79
C ARG A 315 46.83 27.37 -11.91
N GLN A 316 46.62 26.44 -12.84
CA GLN A 316 47.50 26.27 -14.00
C GLN A 316 47.42 27.46 -14.97
N ALA A 317 46.23 28.03 -15.19
CA ALA A 317 46.05 29.23 -15.99
C ALA A 317 46.74 30.45 -15.35
N ALA A 318 46.63 30.63 -14.02
CA ALA A 318 47.31 31.70 -13.30
C ALA A 318 48.85 31.53 -13.29
N ALA A 319 49.35 30.29 -13.20
CA ALA A 319 50.79 30.01 -13.26
C ALA A 319 51.39 30.28 -14.65
N ASN A 320 50.66 29.97 -15.72
CA ASN A 320 51.09 30.25 -17.09
C ASN A 320 51.04 31.74 -17.44
N GLY A 321 50.10 32.51 -16.88
CA GLY A 321 50.02 33.97 -17.08
C GLY A 321 51.14 34.79 -16.39
N SER A 322 51.99 34.15 -15.58
CA SER A 322 53.14 34.79 -14.90
C SER A 322 54.50 34.51 -15.56
N ARG A 323 54.51 33.83 -16.71
CA ARG A 323 55.74 33.38 -17.40
C ARG A 323 55.90 33.92 -18.83
N ASP A 324 55.23 35.01 -19.16
CA ASP A 324 55.51 35.78 -20.37
C ASP A 324 56.53 36.89 -20.07
N GLU A 325 57.75 36.49 -19.69
CA GLU A 325 59.00 37.26 -19.83
C GLU A 325 60.17 36.45 -19.22
N GLU A 326 60.60 35.37 -19.88
CA GLU A 326 62.04 35.12 -20.16
C GLU A 326 62.24 33.82 -20.96
N GLN A 327 63.07 33.93 -21.99
CA GLN A 327 63.33 32.91 -22.99
C GLN A 327 64.00 31.64 -22.43
N GLY A 328 63.68 30.50 -23.06
CA GLY A 328 64.74 29.59 -23.52
C GLY A 328 64.92 28.27 -22.76
N ARG A 329 64.65 27.17 -23.48
CA ARG A 329 65.26 25.83 -23.31
C ARG A 329 65.07 25.16 -21.94
N ARG A 330 63.99 24.38 -21.81
CA ARG A 330 64.04 23.05 -21.14
C ARG A 330 62.82 22.21 -21.52
N LYS A 331 62.89 21.55 -22.68
CA LYS A 331 62.19 20.26 -22.88
C LYS A 331 62.84 19.24 -21.93
N LYS A 332 62.13 18.79 -20.89
CA LYS A 332 62.28 17.45 -20.30
C LYS A 332 61.19 17.18 -19.24
N LYS A 333 60.41 16.13 -19.50
CA LYS A 333 59.48 15.42 -18.61
C LYS A 333 58.34 16.25 -17.99
N ALA A 334 57.32 16.52 -18.81
CA ALA A 334 55.96 16.47 -18.29
C ALA A 334 55.71 14.99 -17.93
N VAL A 335 55.71 14.71 -16.63
CA VAL A 335 55.16 13.47 -16.08
C VAL A 335 53.77 13.29 -16.68
N LYS A 336 53.52 12.09 -17.18
CA LYS A 336 52.27 11.65 -17.80
C LYS A 336 51.14 11.81 -16.76
N ASP A 337 50.55 13.00 -16.71
CA ASP A 337 49.34 13.28 -15.94
C ASP A 337 48.21 12.62 -16.74
N SER A 338 48.04 11.31 -16.55
CA SER A 338 46.96 10.52 -17.12
C SER A 338 45.63 10.85 -16.40
N GLY A 339 45.32 12.13 -16.27
CA GLY A 339 44.01 12.59 -15.85
C GLY A 339 43.05 12.31 -17.00
N LEU A 340 42.07 11.44 -16.77
CA LEU A 340 40.92 11.26 -17.66
C LEU A 340 40.34 12.67 -17.92
N GLU A 341 40.49 13.21 -19.13
CA GLU A 341 39.90 14.49 -19.50
C GLU A 341 38.40 14.29 -19.76
N ILE A 342 37.66 14.11 -18.67
CA ILE A 342 36.21 13.97 -18.65
C ILE A 342 35.56 15.29 -18.23
N THR A 343 34.58 15.72 -19.00
CA THR A 343 33.77 16.91 -18.73
C THR A 343 32.42 16.50 -18.13
N ARG A 344 31.70 17.45 -17.51
CA ARG A 344 30.34 17.21 -17.01
C ARG A 344 29.39 16.79 -18.13
N MET A 345 29.53 17.38 -19.32
CA MET A 345 28.73 17.04 -20.50
C MET A 345 28.97 15.58 -20.93
N ASP A 346 30.22 15.11 -20.91
CA ASP A 346 30.53 13.71 -21.24
C ASP A 346 29.85 12.73 -20.25
N VAL A 347 29.76 13.11 -18.97
CA VAL A 347 29.06 12.31 -17.94
C VAL A 347 27.55 12.34 -18.18
N GLU A 348 26.97 13.51 -18.42
CA GLU A 348 25.53 13.66 -18.70
C GLU A 348 25.10 12.86 -19.92
N GLU A 349 25.88 12.89 -21.02
CA GLU A 349 25.61 12.09 -22.21
C GLU A 349 25.59 10.59 -21.90
N ALA A 350 26.59 10.09 -21.16
CA ALA A 350 26.65 8.68 -20.77
C ALA A 350 25.47 8.26 -19.88
N LEU A 351 25.00 9.14 -19.00
CA LEU A 351 23.85 8.90 -18.13
C LEU A 351 22.53 8.90 -18.89
N VAL A 352 22.33 9.85 -19.82
CA VAL A 352 21.14 9.91 -20.67
C VAL A 352 21.05 8.65 -21.52
N ASP A 353 22.16 8.23 -22.12
CA ASP A 353 22.20 7.00 -22.91
C ASP A 353 21.93 5.75 -22.06
N LEU A 354 22.47 5.68 -20.84
CA LEU A 354 22.15 4.62 -19.89
C LEU A 354 20.64 4.58 -19.56
N GLN A 355 20.03 5.73 -19.30
CA GLN A 355 18.61 5.82 -18.96
C GLN A 355 17.73 5.41 -20.16
N LEU A 356 18.07 5.82 -21.38
CA LEU A 356 17.32 5.46 -22.58
C LEU A 356 17.45 3.97 -22.92
N CYS A 357 18.65 3.41 -22.81
CA CYS A 357 18.91 2.03 -23.23
C CYS A 357 18.58 0.97 -22.15
N LYS A 358 18.72 1.31 -20.87
CA LYS A 358 18.59 0.36 -19.74
C LYS A 358 17.54 0.75 -18.70
N GLN A 359 16.96 1.94 -18.77
CA GLN A 359 16.01 2.46 -17.78
C GLN A 359 16.55 2.47 -16.34
N VAL A 360 17.88 2.56 -16.19
CA VAL A 360 18.55 2.65 -14.88
C VAL A 360 19.03 4.09 -14.68
N GLN A 361 18.72 4.66 -13.52
CA GLN A 361 19.20 5.97 -13.10
C GLN A 361 20.37 5.82 -12.11
N VAL A 362 21.30 6.76 -12.18
CA VAL A 362 22.39 6.92 -11.20
C VAL A 362 22.07 8.11 -10.30
N SER A 363 22.10 7.91 -8.99
CA SER A 363 21.96 8.96 -7.99
C SER A 363 23.34 9.45 -7.54
N PHE A 364 23.51 10.77 -7.47
CA PHE A 364 24.74 11.41 -6.99
C PHE A 364 24.54 12.01 -5.61
N PHE A 365 25.55 11.89 -4.76
CA PHE A 365 25.56 12.41 -3.41
C PHE A 365 26.81 13.24 -3.17
N GLU A 366 26.70 14.36 -2.44
CA GLU A 366 27.84 15.24 -2.16
C GLU A 366 28.82 14.62 -1.17
N SER A 367 28.31 13.76 -0.29
CA SER A 367 29.06 13.10 0.78
C SER A 367 28.58 11.67 1.04
N TRP A 368 29.40 10.90 1.72
CA TRP A 368 29.07 9.55 2.19
C TRP A 368 28.00 9.52 3.30
N GLU A 369 27.86 10.62 4.05
CA GLU A 369 26.79 10.80 5.04
C GLU A 369 25.42 10.84 4.35
N GLU A 370 25.28 11.69 3.34
CA GLU A 370 24.06 11.80 2.52
C GLU A 370 23.70 10.47 1.84
N LEU A 371 24.72 9.73 1.39
CA LEU A 371 24.52 8.38 0.84
C LEU A 371 24.02 7.38 1.89
N GLY A 372 24.50 7.47 3.14
CA GLY A 372 24.01 6.66 4.26
C GLY A 372 22.55 6.99 4.64
N GLU A 373 22.19 8.27 4.62
CA GLU A 373 20.79 8.71 4.78
C GLU A 373 19.91 8.19 3.65
N TYR A 374 20.40 8.27 2.41
CA TYR A 374 19.71 7.72 1.25
C TYR A 374 19.51 6.21 1.36
N ALA A 375 20.53 5.45 1.75
CA ALA A 375 20.41 4.00 1.96
C ALA A 375 19.35 3.66 3.04
N THR A 376 19.27 4.49 4.09
CA THR A 376 18.25 4.36 5.14
C THR A 376 16.85 4.66 4.61
N MET A 377 16.69 5.75 3.85
CA MET A 377 15.42 6.12 3.20
C MET A 377 14.98 5.05 2.19
N PHE A 378 15.93 4.51 1.42
CA PHE A 378 15.70 3.43 0.46
C PHE A 378 15.24 2.16 1.18
N THR A 379 15.92 1.77 2.27
CA THR A 379 15.54 0.62 3.10
C THR A 379 14.13 0.78 3.67
N LYS A 380 13.76 1.97 4.14
CA LYS A 380 12.39 2.26 4.59
C LYS A 380 11.38 2.10 3.47
N SER A 381 11.71 2.60 2.28
CA SER A 381 10.85 2.48 1.09
C SER A 381 10.64 1.02 0.68
N VAL A 382 11.70 0.20 0.69
CA VAL A 382 11.60 -1.25 0.48
C VAL A 382 10.74 -1.91 1.55
N ALA A 383 10.91 -1.54 2.82
CA ALA A 383 10.13 -2.08 3.93
C ALA A 383 8.62 -1.81 3.78
N GLU A 384 8.25 -0.60 3.36
CA GLU A 384 6.86 -0.13 3.21
C GLU A 384 6.22 -0.46 1.84
N ALA A 385 7.01 -0.88 0.84
CA ALA A 385 6.53 -1.10 -0.53
C ALA A 385 5.34 -2.07 -0.63
N PRO A 386 5.32 -3.25 0.06
CA PRO A 386 4.16 -4.14 0.01
C PRO A 386 2.88 -3.49 0.56
N PHE A 387 3.00 -2.71 1.64
CA PHE A 387 1.87 -2.00 2.23
C PHE A 387 1.34 -0.89 1.32
N LYS A 388 2.22 -0.15 0.64
CA LYS A 388 1.83 0.87 -0.34
C LYS A 388 1.14 0.25 -1.56
N ARG A 389 1.65 -0.88 -2.08
CA ARG A 389 1.04 -1.60 -3.20
C ARG A 389 -0.35 -2.14 -2.88
N GLU A 390 -0.52 -2.77 -1.72
CA GLU A 390 -1.83 -3.28 -1.28
C GLU A 390 -2.84 -2.13 -1.09
N ARG A 391 -2.35 -0.98 -0.66
CA ARG A 391 -3.14 0.24 -0.50
C ARG A 391 -3.57 0.84 -1.84
N GLU A 392 -2.71 0.83 -2.85
CA GLU A 392 -3.04 1.27 -4.20
C GLU A 392 -4.11 0.37 -4.86
N ASN A 393 -4.11 -0.93 -4.54
CA ASN A 393 -5.11 -1.90 -5.01
C ASN A 393 -6.54 -1.68 -4.46
N THR A 394 -6.77 -0.66 -3.63
CA THR A 394 -8.09 -0.40 -3.01
C THR A 394 -9.11 0.27 -3.94
N GLY A 395 -8.73 0.59 -5.19
CA GLY A 395 -9.63 1.15 -6.22
C GLY A 395 -9.86 2.66 -6.14
N PHE A 396 -9.31 3.33 -5.12
CA PHE A 396 -9.36 4.79 -5.00
C PHE A 396 -7.95 5.39 -5.08
N SER A 397 -7.59 5.94 -6.25
CA SER A 397 -6.27 6.54 -6.50
C SER A 397 -5.98 7.78 -5.64
N PHE A 398 -7.01 8.50 -5.22
CA PHE A 398 -6.89 9.78 -4.52
C PHE A 398 -6.94 9.67 -2.97
N TYR A 399 -7.59 8.64 -2.41
CA TYR A 399 -8.13 8.71 -1.05
C TYR A 399 -7.19 8.38 0.10
N LEU A 400 -5.90 8.19 -0.18
CA LEU A 400 -5.02 7.52 0.77
C LEU A 400 -3.81 8.36 1.18
N GLU A 401 -3.34 9.36 0.44
CA GLU A 401 -2.18 10.11 0.95
C GLU A 401 -2.53 11.00 2.16
N LYS A 402 -2.03 10.63 3.34
CA LYS A 402 -2.27 11.33 4.62
C LYS A 402 -1.77 12.79 4.60
N ALA A 403 -0.89 13.13 3.66
CA ALA A 403 -0.21 14.41 3.64
C ALA A 403 -1.08 15.57 3.15
N TRP A 404 -2.01 15.34 2.21
CA TRP A 404 -2.62 16.45 1.47
C TRP A 404 -4.02 16.85 1.96
N CYS A 405 -4.79 15.97 2.61
CA CYS A 405 -6.13 16.30 3.15
C CYS A 405 -6.54 15.34 4.28
N GLY A 406 -5.96 15.49 5.48
CA GLY A 406 -6.48 14.81 6.67
C GLY A 406 -7.96 15.16 6.93
N GLY A 407 -8.74 14.20 7.43
CA GLY A 407 -10.14 14.43 7.79
C GLY A 407 -10.30 15.53 8.86
N VAL A 408 -11.45 16.22 8.87
CA VAL A 408 -11.79 17.21 9.91
C VAL A 408 -12.25 16.47 11.16
N LYS A 409 -11.72 16.86 12.32
CA LYS A 409 -12.20 16.34 13.61
C LYS A 409 -13.58 16.93 13.91
N VAL A 410 -14.57 16.05 14.07
CA VAL A 410 -15.94 16.44 14.43
C VAL A 410 -16.26 15.90 15.82
N ASP A 411 -16.81 16.74 16.69
CA ASP A 411 -17.23 16.33 18.03
C ASP A 411 -18.67 15.76 18.04
N ARG A 412 -19.08 15.22 19.19
CA ARG A 412 -20.45 14.68 19.37
C ARG A 412 -21.55 15.73 19.25
N SER A 413 -21.22 17.02 19.37
CA SER A 413 -22.17 18.12 19.21
C SER A 413 -22.34 18.55 17.74
N GLY A 414 -21.53 18.01 16.83
CA GLY A 414 -21.51 18.38 15.41
C GLY A 414 -20.59 19.56 15.10
N LYS A 415 -19.82 20.07 16.08
CA LYS A 415 -18.81 21.10 15.83
C LYS A 415 -17.75 20.53 14.90
N GLY A 416 -17.52 21.22 13.78
CA GLY A 416 -16.65 20.77 12.70
C GLY A 416 -17.40 20.32 11.44
N LEU A 417 -18.71 20.04 11.49
CA LEU A 417 -19.48 19.64 10.31
C LEU A 417 -19.56 20.73 9.22
N LEU A 418 -19.57 22.00 9.60
CA LEU A 418 -19.53 23.11 8.64
C LEU A 418 -18.20 23.14 7.87
N GLU A 419 -17.09 22.86 8.57
CA GLU A 419 -15.77 22.75 7.97
C GLU A 419 -15.66 21.49 7.08
N VAL A 420 -16.30 20.38 7.48
CA VAL A 420 -16.45 19.19 6.61
C VAL A 420 -17.18 19.57 5.33
N TRP A 421 -18.32 20.24 5.43
CA TRP A 421 -19.12 20.63 4.26
C TRP A 421 -18.33 21.54 3.31
N LYS A 422 -17.60 22.52 3.86
CA LYS A 422 -16.69 23.35 3.08
C LYS A 422 -15.63 22.52 2.36
N ARG A 423 -14.95 21.61 3.05
CA ARG A 423 -13.91 20.76 2.44
C ARG A 423 -14.46 19.79 1.39
N GLN A 424 -15.69 19.31 1.55
CA GLN A 424 -16.39 18.51 0.54
C GLN A 424 -16.58 19.30 -0.76
N LEU A 425 -16.98 20.57 -0.67
CA LEU A 425 -17.07 21.46 -1.84
C LEU A 425 -15.69 21.76 -2.46
N GLN A 426 -14.62 21.78 -1.68
CA GLN A 426 -13.25 21.94 -2.21
C GLN A 426 -12.74 20.69 -2.95
N GLN A 427 -13.38 19.52 -2.82
CA GLN A 427 -12.98 18.32 -3.56
C GLN A 427 -13.33 18.38 -5.05
N PHE A 428 -14.20 19.33 -5.45
CA PHE A 428 -14.48 19.54 -6.86
C PHE A 428 -13.26 20.17 -7.55
N ASN A 429 -12.95 19.69 -8.76
CA ASN A 429 -11.87 20.26 -9.57
C ASN A 429 -12.07 21.78 -9.74
N ARG A 430 -10.98 22.56 -9.68
CA ARG A 430 -11.00 24.02 -9.90
C ARG A 430 -11.83 24.81 -8.87
N VAL A 431 -12.02 24.30 -7.65
CA VAL A 431 -12.68 25.04 -6.56
C VAL A 431 -11.66 25.55 -5.55
N SER A 432 -11.61 26.87 -5.35
CA SER A 432 -10.77 27.47 -4.31
C SER A 432 -11.49 27.54 -2.96
N LEU A 433 -10.73 27.77 -1.89
CA LEU A 433 -11.30 27.94 -0.54
C LEU A 433 -12.39 29.02 -0.51
N GLU A 434 -12.14 30.18 -1.13
CA GLU A 434 -13.10 31.29 -1.12
C GLU A 434 -14.39 30.97 -1.91
N MET A 435 -14.29 30.13 -2.96
CA MET A 435 -15.47 29.67 -3.70
C MET A 435 -16.32 28.74 -2.85
N ALA A 436 -15.69 27.79 -2.15
CA ALA A 436 -16.39 26.91 -1.22
C ALA A 436 -17.02 27.72 -0.08
N GLU A 437 -16.31 28.68 0.50
CA GLU A 437 -16.85 29.57 1.55
C GLU A 437 -18.04 30.39 1.08
N ALA A 438 -18.02 30.90 -0.15
CA ALA A 438 -19.15 31.63 -0.72
C ALA A 438 -20.40 30.73 -0.86
N ILE A 439 -20.23 29.48 -1.31
CA ILE A 439 -21.33 28.51 -1.42
C ILE A 439 -21.85 28.12 -0.02
N VAL A 440 -20.96 27.82 0.93
CA VAL A 440 -21.33 27.48 2.31
C VAL A 440 -22.03 28.64 3.01
N SER A 441 -21.63 29.89 2.73
CA SER A 441 -22.29 31.07 3.28
C SER A 441 -23.73 31.23 2.79
N ALA A 442 -24.00 30.86 1.53
CA ALA A 442 -25.35 30.85 0.98
C ALA A 442 -26.15 29.62 1.44
N TYR A 443 -25.50 28.45 1.54
CA TYR A 443 -26.09 27.17 1.87
C TYR A 443 -25.25 26.45 2.94
N PRO A 444 -25.49 26.74 4.24
CA PRO A 444 -24.65 26.27 5.34
C PRO A 444 -24.85 24.78 5.67
N SER A 445 -25.67 24.06 4.90
CA SER A 445 -25.79 22.60 5.01
C SER A 445 -26.13 21.96 3.65
N PRO A 446 -25.76 20.69 3.43
CA PRO A 446 -26.14 19.94 2.23
C PRO A 446 -27.67 19.86 2.06
N GLN A 447 -28.41 19.79 3.17
CA GLN A 447 -29.87 19.72 3.16
C GLN A 447 -30.49 21.01 2.62
N LEU A 448 -29.98 22.18 3.02
CA LEU A 448 -30.46 23.46 2.50
C LEU A 448 -30.17 23.60 1.01
N LEU A 449 -29.00 23.14 0.55
CA LEU A 449 -28.65 23.13 -0.86
C LEU A 449 -29.59 22.22 -1.67
N SER A 450 -29.85 21.01 -1.17
CA SER A 450 -30.77 20.04 -1.81
C SER A 450 -32.20 20.58 -1.88
N GLN A 451 -32.72 21.17 -0.78
CA GLN A 451 -34.04 21.78 -0.77
C GLN A 451 -34.16 22.95 -1.75
N ALA A 452 -33.09 23.74 -1.93
CA ALA A 452 -33.08 24.82 -2.92
C ALA A 452 -33.23 24.27 -4.35
N TYR A 453 -32.51 23.21 -4.70
CA TYR A 453 -32.67 22.56 -6.01
C TYR A 453 -34.08 22.00 -6.25
N ILE A 454 -34.70 21.41 -5.22
CA ILE A 454 -36.09 20.89 -5.30
C ILE A 454 -37.09 22.01 -5.60
N ARG A 455 -36.86 23.21 -5.06
CA ARG A 455 -37.73 24.38 -5.27
C ARG A 455 -37.58 25.02 -6.65
N CYS A 456 -36.49 24.75 -7.37
CA CYS A 456 -36.30 25.25 -8.72
C CYS A 456 -37.30 24.62 -9.69
N SER A 457 -37.80 25.44 -10.61
CA SER A 457 -38.86 25.14 -11.56
C SER A 457 -38.38 24.45 -12.84
N SER A 458 -37.11 24.62 -13.20
CA SER A 458 -36.50 24.06 -14.41
C SER A 458 -35.09 23.50 -14.14
N GLU A 459 -34.64 22.61 -15.02
CA GLU A 459 -33.28 22.06 -14.95
C GLU A 459 -32.22 23.13 -15.17
N GLN A 460 -32.42 24.04 -16.12
CA GLN A 460 -31.53 25.18 -16.36
C GLN A 460 -31.36 26.08 -15.14
N GLU A 461 -32.44 26.29 -14.38
CA GLU A 461 -32.41 27.06 -13.14
C GLU A 461 -31.59 26.35 -12.06
N ARG A 462 -31.73 25.01 -11.94
CA ARG A 462 -30.93 24.20 -11.02
C ARG A 462 -29.45 24.25 -11.37
N GLU A 463 -29.11 24.06 -12.64
CA GLU A 463 -27.73 24.10 -13.11
C GLU A 463 -27.06 25.46 -12.84
N ASN A 464 -27.80 26.58 -12.88
CA ASN A 464 -27.25 27.92 -12.69
C ASN A 464 -27.49 28.53 -11.31
N MET A 465 -28.10 27.79 -10.38
CA MET A 465 -28.52 28.29 -9.07
C MET A 465 -27.37 28.91 -8.26
N LEU A 466 -26.16 28.35 -8.36
CA LEU A 466 -24.97 28.83 -7.65
C LEU A 466 -24.13 29.81 -8.49
N ALA A 467 -24.40 29.93 -9.80
CA ALA A 467 -23.52 30.59 -10.75
C ALA A 467 -23.26 32.07 -10.42
N ASN A 468 -24.26 32.75 -9.87
CA ASN A 468 -24.21 34.18 -9.58
C ASN A 468 -23.76 34.52 -8.15
N ILE A 469 -23.41 33.53 -7.32
CA ILE A 469 -22.90 33.78 -5.97
C ILE A 469 -21.59 34.57 -6.06
N PRO A 470 -21.48 35.72 -5.37
CA PRO A 470 -20.27 36.53 -5.37
C PRO A 470 -19.21 35.91 -4.46
N VAL A 471 -18.00 35.80 -4.99
CA VAL A 471 -16.78 35.38 -4.30
C VAL A 471 -15.93 36.61 -4.11
N ARG A 472 -15.63 36.97 -2.86
CA ARG A 472 -14.70 38.05 -2.52
C ARG A 472 -13.30 37.47 -2.33
N ARG A 473 -12.30 38.07 -2.96
CA ARG A 473 -10.88 37.74 -2.78
C ARG A 473 -10.14 38.95 -2.21
N GLY A 474 -9.54 38.76 -1.04
CA GLY A 474 -8.81 39.79 -0.29
C GLY A 474 -9.71 40.69 0.57
N ASP A 475 -9.07 41.46 1.45
CA ASP A 475 -9.72 42.40 2.36
C ASP A 475 -9.49 43.86 1.93
N GLY A 476 -10.48 44.72 2.16
CA GLY A 476 -10.36 46.18 1.95
C GLY A 476 -10.54 46.66 0.49
N VAL A 477 -9.96 47.81 0.17
CA VAL A 477 -10.16 48.55 -1.10
C VAL A 477 -9.60 47.80 -2.32
N THR A 478 -8.69 46.84 -2.10
CA THR A 478 -8.11 45.96 -3.12
C THR A 478 -8.91 44.67 -3.33
N ALA A 479 -10.04 44.50 -2.65
CA ALA A 479 -10.86 43.29 -2.78
C ALA A 479 -11.40 43.15 -4.21
N THR A 480 -11.08 42.03 -4.84
CA THR A 480 -11.64 41.68 -6.16
C THR A 480 -12.86 40.80 -5.96
N SER A 481 -13.93 41.05 -6.72
CA SER A 481 -15.13 40.22 -6.70
C SER A 481 -15.28 39.49 -8.02
N ARG A 482 -15.41 38.16 -7.94
CA ARG A 482 -15.77 37.29 -9.07
C ARG A 482 -17.02 36.51 -8.73
N ARG A 483 -17.68 35.92 -9.73
CA ARG A 483 -18.79 34.98 -9.49
C ARG A 483 -18.29 33.54 -9.52
N ILE A 484 -19.06 32.62 -8.94
CA ILE A 484 -18.81 31.18 -9.00
C ILE A 484 -18.75 30.67 -10.46
N GLY A 485 -19.68 31.16 -11.30
CA GLY A 485 -19.77 30.78 -12.71
C GLY A 485 -20.64 29.54 -12.97
N PRO A 486 -21.19 29.42 -14.19
CA PRO A 486 -22.16 28.39 -14.55
C PRO A 486 -21.57 26.97 -14.47
N GLU A 487 -20.30 26.79 -14.86
CA GLU A 487 -19.66 25.48 -14.89
C GLU A 487 -19.54 24.83 -13.50
N LEU A 488 -19.13 25.60 -12.48
CA LEU A 488 -19.06 25.07 -11.12
C LEU A 488 -20.47 24.83 -10.57
N SER A 489 -21.41 25.72 -10.85
CA SER A 489 -22.80 25.56 -10.42
C SER A 489 -23.40 24.25 -10.94
N ARG A 490 -23.21 23.95 -12.23
CA ARG A 490 -23.68 22.72 -12.87
C ARG A 490 -23.05 21.47 -12.24
N ARG A 491 -21.72 21.47 -12.03
CA ARG A 491 -21.02 20.32 -11.43
C ARG A 491 -21.50 20.01 -10.01
N VAL A 492 -21.70 21.05 -9.19
CA VAL A 492 -22.23 20.87 -7.83
C VAL A 492 -23.66 20.35 -7.89
N TYR A 493 -24.51 20.85 -8.78
CA TYR A 493 -25.86 20.30 -8.98
C TYR A 493 -25.82 18.81 -9.34
N LEU A 494 -25.10 18.45 -10.41
CA LEU A 494 -24.99 17.06 -10.87
C LEU A 494 -24.49 16.11 -9.79
N GLN A 495 -23.44 16.48 -9.06
CA GLN A 495 -22.89 15.65 -7.98
C GLN A 495 -23.86 15.48 -6.80
N MET A 496 -24.71 16.48 -6.53
CA MET A 496 -25.64 16.45 -5.40
C MET A 496 -26.98 15.77 -5.74
N THR A 497 -27.31 15.59 -7.01
CA THR A 497 -28.62 15.06 -7.44
C THR A 497 -28.57 13.82 -8.33
N SER A 498 -27.44 13.52 -8.97
CA SER A 498 -27.32 12.32 -9.81
C SER A 498 -27.34 11.04 -8.98
N HIS A 499 -27.95 9.99 -9.53
CA HIS A 499 -27.89 8.62 -9.01
C HIS A 499 -26.82 7.76 -9.71
N ASP A 500 -26.23 8.28 -10.78
CA ASP A 500 -25.18 7.61 -11.54
C ASP A 500 -23.80 7.89 -10.90
N PRO A 501 -23.13 6.89 -10.30
CA PRO A 501 -21.81 7.06 -9.69
C PRO A 501 -20.70 7.27 -10.71
N ASP A 502 -20.92 6.91 -11.99
CA ASP A 502 -19.93 7.00 -13.06
C ASP A 502 -20.10 8.29 -13.90
N LEU A 503 -21.01 9.18 -13.48
CA LEU A 503 -21.27 10.45 -14.16
C LEU A 503 -20.05 11.36 -14.16
N TYR A 504 -19.60 11.72 -15.37
CA TYR A 504 -18.51 12.67 -15.54
C TYR A 504 -18.99 14.11 -15.34
N LEU A 505 -18.40 14.82 -14.37
CA LEU A 505 -18.84 16.17 -14.00
C LEU A 505 -18.28 17.25 -14.93
N ASP A 506 -17.05 17.10 -15.40
CA ASP A 506 -16.40 18.10 -16.25
C ASP A 506 -16.80 17.88 -17.72
N ILE A 507 -17.20 18.93 -18.44
CA ILE A 507 -17.40 18.81 -19.89
C ILE A 507 -15.99 18.67 -20.50
N THR A 508 -15.68 17.52 -21.11
CA THR A 508 -14.53 17.40 -22.02
C THR A 508 -14.82 18.28 -23.24
N GLY A 509 -14.32 19.51 -23.21
CA GLY A 509 -14.22 20.40 -24.35
C GLY A 509 -13.01 20.05 -25.20
#